data_AF-A0ABD1PNU0-F1
#
_entry.id   AF-A0ABD1PNU0-F1
#
_cell.length_a   1.000
_cell.length_b   1.000
_cell.length_c   1.000
_cell.angle_alpha   90.00
_cell.angle_beta   90.00
_cell.angle_gamma   90.00
#
_symmetry.space_group_name_H-M   'P 1'
#
loop_
_entity.id
_entity.type
_entity.pdbx_description
1 polymer ?
#
loop_
_entity_poly.entity_id
_entity_poly.type
_entity_poly.pdbx_seq_one_letter_code
_entity_poly.pdbx_strand_id
1 'polypeptide(L)'
;MDIKALLVRGSSELEEVIKIIPNIKKLEIQYEDEEVDREYYFPENLVYLHKLESLKWIKFGFSFSEKLNFPTSLKKLTLDQDNVFRKDMPFAGSLPNLQVLKLKRFLLKSWRVDRTHFPSLERLVLKYCYGFGSNPC
;
A
#
# COMPACT_ATOMS: atom_id res chain seq x y z
N MET A 1 -10.31 22.91 -10.02
CA MET A 1 -9.33 22.83 -8.90
C MET A 1 -8.68 21.46 -8.96
N ASP A 2 -7.40 21.37 -9.31
CA ASP A 2 -6.66 20.10 -9.30
C ASP A 2 -6.19 19.79 -7.89
N ILE A 3 -7.00 19.04 -7.13
CA ILE A 3 -6.55 18.48 -5.86
C ILE A 3 -5.50 17.42 -6.19
N LYS A 4 -4.23 17.74 -5.91
CA LYS A 4 -3.08 16.90 -6.26
C LYS A 4 -2.77 15.84 -5.20
N ALA A 5 -3.26 16.02 -3.98
CA ALA A 5 -3.05 15.11 -2.85
C ALA A 5 -4.23 15.23 -1.88
N LEU A 6 -4.70 14.10 -1.35
CA LEU A 6 -5.73 14.07 -0.31
C LEU A 6 -5.30 13.12 0.80
N LEU A 7 -5.54 13.52 2.05
CA LEU A 7 -5.39 12.70 3.24
C LEU A 7 -6.76 12.16 3.65
N VAL A 8 -6.84 10.84 3.82
CA VAL A 8 -8.05 10.15 4.28
C VAL A 8 -7.76 9.44 5.60
N ARG A 9 -8.60 9.65 6.62
CA ARG A 9 -8.42 9.12 7.97
C ARG A 9 -9.28 7.89 8.30
N GLY A 10 -10.30 7.63 7.50
CA GLY A 10 -11.24 6.51 7.71
C GLY A 10 -11.68 5.81 6.42
N SER A 11 -12.34 4.66 6.56
CA SER A 11 -12.86 3.88 5.43
C SER A 11 -14.08 4.54 4.78
N SER A 12 -14.99 5.09 5.60
CA SER A 12 -16.15 5.85 5.13
C SER A 12 -15.74 7.07 4.31
N GLU A 13 -14.76 7.83 4.79
CA GLU A 13 -14.20 8.99 4.08
C GLU A 13 -13.62 8.59 2.72
N LEU A 14 -12.97 7.43 2.60
CA LEU A 14 -12.41 6.99 1.34
C LEU A 14 -13.48 6.75 0.26
N GLU A 15 -14.62 6.15 0.63
CA GLU A 15 -15.70 5.89 -0.32
C GLU A 15 -16.30 7.19 -0.87
N GLU A 16 -16.44 8.21 -0.02
CA GLU A 16 -16.89 9.54 -0.44
C GLU A 16 -15.88 10.20 -1.37
N VAL A 17 -14.59 10.10 -1.05
CA VAL A 17 -13.51 10.64 -1.88
C VAL A 17 -13.49 10.04 -3.27
N ILE A 18 -13.67 8.73 -3.39
CA ILE A 18 -13.71 8.05 -4.70
C ILE A 18 -14.87 8.58 -5.54
N LYS A 19 -16.02 8.90 -4.93
CA LYS A 19 -17.19 9.48 -5.61
C LYS A 19 -16.97 10.93 -6.03
N ILE A 20 -16.35 11.75 -5.17
CA ILE A 20 -16.20 13.19 -5.40
C ILE A 20 -15.03 13.50 -6.34
N ILE A 21 -13.93 12.76 -6.23
CA ILE A 21 -12.67 13.04 -6.95
C ILE A 21 -12.07 11.76 -7.57
N PRO A 22 -12.74 11.15 -8.55
CA PRO A 22 -12.28 9.88 -9.15
C PRO A 22 -10.94 10.01 -9.91
N ASN A 23 -10.56 11.24 -10.28
CA ASN A 23 -9.37 11.55 -11.08
C ASN A 23 -8.12 11.90 -10.24
N ILE A 24 -8.13 11.61 -8.94
CA ILE A 24 -7.03 11.95 -8.05
C ILE A 24 -5.71 11.28 -8.48
N LYS A 25 -4.60 12.03 -8.41
CA LYS A 25 -3.27 11.53 -8.79
C LYS A 25 -2.41 11.09 -7.62
N LYS A 26 -2.60 11.66 -6.44
CA LYS A 26 -1.88 11.25 -5.23
C LYS A 26 -2.86 11.10 -4.08
N LEU A 27 -2.75 10.01 -3.35
CA LEU A 27 -3.60 9.70 -2.21
C LEU A 27 -2.72 9.31 -1.03
N GLU A 28 -3.03 9.86 0.12
CA GLU A 28 -2.49 9.45 1.41
C GLU A 28 -3.64 8.94 2.26
N ILE A 29 -3.50 7.73 2.78
CA ILE A 29 -4.47 7.11 3.68
C ILE A 29 -3.75 6.87 5.00
N GLN A 30 -4.31 7.38 6.09
CA GLN A 30 -3.77 7.26 7.44
C GLN A 30 -4.89 6.93 8.41
N TYR A 31 -5.00 5.67 8.83
CA TYR A 31 -5.93 5.31 9.88
C TYR A 31 -5.35 5.65 11.25
N GLU A 32 -6.10 6.40 12.06
CA GLU A 32 -5.70 6.82 13.42
C GLU A 32 -6.39 6.01 14.53
N ASP A 33 -7.28 5.06 14.21
CA ASP A 33 -8.02 4.33 15.24
C ASP A 33 -7.15 3.38 16.07
N GLU A 34 -7.23 3.55 17.39
CA GLU A 34 -6.60 2.71 18.42
C GLU A 34 -7.45 1.46 18.77
N GLU A 35 -8.65 1.31 18.18
CA GLU A 35 -9.54 0.17 18.46
C GLU A 35 -9.00 -1.11 17.82
N VAL A 36 -8.37 -1.94 18.65
CA VAL A 36 -7.67 -3.20 18.35
C VAL A 36 -8.56 -4.29 17.69
N ASP A 37 -9.89 -4.12 17.69
CA ASP A 37 -10.85 -5.20 17.37
C ASP A 37 -11.63 -5.05 16.05
N ARG A 38 -11.47 -3.96 15.29
CA ARG A 38 -12.08 -3.89 13.95
C ARG A 38 -11.08 -4.34 12.89
N GLU A 39 -11.40 -5.43 12.19
CA GLU A 39 -10.74 -5.75 10.93
C GLU A 39 -11.03 -4.64 9.92
N TYR A 40 -10.19 -3.62 9.88
CA TYR A 40 -10.26 -2.61 8.82
C TYR A 40 -9.77 -3.26 7.52
N TYR A 41 -10.70 -3.63 6.65
CA TYR A 41 -10.38 -4.17 5.33
C TYR A 41 -9.62 -3.16 4.49
N PHE A 42 -8.69 -3.65 3.67
CA PHE A 42 -8.15 -2.82 2.61
C PHE A 42 -9.30 -2.49 1.65
N PRO A 43 -9.53 -1.22 1.27
CA PRO A 43 -10.58 -0.89 0.36
C PRO A 43 -10.25 -1.48 -0.99
N GLU A 44 -11.02 -2.49 -1.39
CA GLU A 44 -10.97 -3.14 -2.69
C GLU A 44 -11.20 -2.14 -3.85
N ASN A 45 -11.65 -0.93 -3.51
CA ASN A 45 -12.11 0.12 -4.41
C ASN A 45 -11.00 1.02 -4.99
N LEU A 46 -9.72 0.86 -4.61
CA LEU A 46 -8.65 1.71 -5.17
C LEU A 46 -8.44 1.49 -6.68
N VAL A 47 -8.90 0.36 -7.21
CA VAL A 47 -8.86 0.04 -8.65
C VAL A 47 -9.63 1.07 -9.50
N TYR A 48 -10.65 1.73 -8.95
CA TYR A 48 -11.43 2.76 -9.64
C TYR A 48 -10.69 4.10 -9.82
N LEU A 49 -9.59 4.30 -9.09
CA LEU A 49 -8.77 5.51 -9.21
C LEU A 49 -7.76 5.37 -10.35
N HIS A 50 -8.26 5.32 -11.59
CA HIS A 50 -7.46 5.03 -12.77
C HIS A 50 -6.35 6.05 -13.06
N LYS A 51 -6.39 7.24 -12.45
CA LYS A 51 -5.33 8.27 -12.57
C LYS A 51 -4.39 8.31 -11.37
N LEU A 52 -4.54 7.41 -10.40
CA LEU A 52 -3.72 7.40 -9.19
C LEU A 52 -2.29 6.98 -9.49
N GLU A 53 -1.37 7.94 -9.45
CA GLU A 53 0.04 7.74 -9.72
C GLU A 53 0.85 7.47 -8.43
N SER A 54 0.39 7.96 -7.28
CA SER A 54 1.09 7.82 -6.01
C SER A 54 0.14 7.49 -4.87
N LEU A 55 0.41 6.40 -4.16
CA LEU A 55 -0.31 6.01 -2.96
C LEU A 55 0.67 5.93 -1.79
N LYS A 56 0.33 6.61 -0.69
CA LYS A 56 0.96 6.41 0.60
C LYS A 56 -0.10 5.89 1.55
N TRP A 57 0.19 4.77 2.17
CA TRP A 57 -0.66 4.17 3.16
C TRP A 57 0.13 4.01 4.46
N ILE A 58 -0.36 4.67 5.50
CA ILE A 58 0.09 4.51 6.87
C ILE A 58 -1.02 3.86 7.68
N LYS A 59 -0.74 2.76 8.36
CA LYS A 59 -1.76 2.10 9.18
C LYS A 59 -1.17 1.43 10.40
N PHE A 60 -1.96 1.44 11.46
CA PHE A 60 -1.71 0.77 12.73
C PHE A 60 -2.70 -0.40 12.88
N GLY A 61 -2.23 -1.55 13.39
CA GLY A 61 -3.09 -2.69 13.81
C GLY A 61 -3.93 -3.43 12.76
N PHE A 62 -3.36 -4.06 11.72
CA PHE A 62 -4.17 -4.83 10.76
C PHE A 62 -3.55 -6.10 10.18
N SER A 63 -4.44 -6.99 9.70
CA SER A 63 -4.14 -8.05 8.74
C SER A 63 -4.53 -7.59 7.34
N PHE A 64 -3.67 -7.83 6.35
CA PHE A 64 -4.13 -7.79 4.97
C PHE A 64 -4.97 -9.04 4.70
N SER A 65 -6.17 -8.88 4.14
CA SER A 65 -6.79 -9.96 3.38
C SER A 65 -5.98 -10.15 2.09
N GLU A 66 -5.79 -11.39 1.68
CA GLU A 66 -4.65 -11.88 0.88
C GLU A 66 -4.51 -11.32 -0.56
N LYS A 67 -5.31 -10.33 -0.97
CA LYS A 67 -5.28 -9.77 -2.32
C LYS A 67 -5.46 -8.26 -2.33
N LEU A 68 -4.35 -7.55 -2.32
CA LEU A 68 -4.34 -6.12 -2.62
C LEU A 68 -4.35 -5.89 -4.12
N ASN A 69 -5.42 -5.27 -4.61
CA ASN A 69 -5.51 -4.82 -6.00
C ASN A 69 -5.25 -3.31 -6.05
N PHE A 70 -4.20 -2.94 -6.77
CA PHE A 70 -3.84 -1.53 -7.00
C PHE A 70 -4.18 -1.15 -8.45
N PRO A 71 -4.51 0.13 -8.70
CA PRO A 71 -4.69 0.60 -10.07
C PRO A 71 -3.38 0.49 -10.84
N THR A 72 -3.44 0.07 -12.12
CA THR A 72 -2.25 -0.12 -12.96
C THR A 72 -1.52 1.18 -13.25
N SER A 73 -2.14 2.35 -13.07
CA SER A 73 -1.50 3.67 -13.20
C SER A 73 -0.54 4.02 -12.06
N LEU A 74 -0.50 3.20 -11.00
CA LEU A 74 0.31 3.46 -9.83
C LEU A 74 1.81 3.36 -10.15
N LYS A 75 2.52 4.48 -9.96
CA LYS A 75 3.98 4.60 -10.16
C LYS A 75 4.75 4.58 -8.85
N LYS A 76 4.11 5.02 -7.75
CA LYS A 76 4.72 5.08 -6.43
C LYS A 76 3.80 4.49 -5.37
N LEU A 77 4.34 3.55 -4.61
CA LEU A 77 3.66 2.92 -3.48
C LEU A 77 4.53 3.08 -2.23
N THR A 78 3.94 3.60 -1.16
CA THR A 78 4.53 3.59 0.17
C THR A 78 3.58 2.90 1.12
N LEU A 79 4.02 1.81 1.73
CA LEU A 79 3.29 1.11 2.78
C LEU A 79 4.07 1.22 4.08
N ASP A 80 3.37 1.57 5.16
CA ASP A 80 3.95 1.81 6.47
C ASP A 80 3.04 1.21 7.55
N GLN A 81 3.53 0.16 8.21
CA GLN A 81 2.79 -0.57 9.26
C GLN A 81 3.20 -0.14 10.66
N ASP A 82 2.44 -0.54 11.68
CA ASP A 82 2.88 -0.47 13.07
C ASP A 82 3.83 -1.63 13.46
N ASN A 83 4.75 -1.35 14.38
CA ASN A 83 5.71 -2.29 14.94
C ASN A 83 5.08 -3.41 15.78
N VAL A 84 3.83 -3.25 16.23
CA VAL A 84 3.15 -4.19 17.14
C VAL A 84 2.64 -5.43 16.41
N PHE A 85 1.97 -5.26 15.26
CA PHE A 85 1.31 -6.35 14.51
C PHE A 85 2.08 -6.74 13.26
N ARG A 86 3.39 -6.92 13.41
CA ARG A 86 4.33 -7.34 12.37
C ARG A 86 3.84 -8.59 11.63
N LYS A 87 3.22 -8.39 10.46
CA LYS A 87 2.80 -9.46 9.56
C LYS A 87 3.68 -9.51 8.32
N ASP A 88 3.71 -10.69 7.71
CA ASP A 88 4.38 -10.88 6.43
C ASP A 88 3.73 -10.01 5.35
N MET A 89 4.54 -9.59 4.39
CA MET A 89 4.11 -8.80 3.25
C MET A 89 2.99 -9.54 2.49
N PRO A 90 1.82 -8.93 2.27
CA PRO A 90 0.63 -9.58 1.71
C PRO A 90 0.59 -9.61 0.18
N PHE A 91 1.67 -9.19 -0.46
CA PHE A 91 1.62 -8.79 -1.85
C PHE A 91 2.00 -9.96 -2.76
N ALA A 92 1.00 -10.50 -3.46
CA ALA A 92 1.15 -11.54 -4.47
C ALA A 92 0.75 -11.07 -5.89
N GLY A 93 0.51 -9.77 -6.10
CA GLY A 93 0.08 -9.20 -7.37
C GLY A 93 1.23 -8.73 -8.27
N SER A 94 0.94 -8.36 -9.52
CA SER A 94 1.87 -7.63 -10.39
C SER A 94 1.50 -6.15 -10.43
N LEU A 95 2.50 -5.28 -10.37
CA LEU A 95 2.37 -3.83 -10.48
C LEU A 95 3.28 -3.34 -11.61
N PRO A 96 2.83 -3.46 -12.88
CA PRO A 96 3.71 -3.36 -14.03
C PRO A 96 4.33 -1.97 -14.22
N ASN A 97 3.65 -0.91 -13.80
CA ASN A 97 4.09 0.48 -13.96
C ASN A 97 4.71 1.07 -12.68
N LEU A 98 4.90 0.27 -11.64
CA LEU A 98 5.43 0.75 -10.36
C LEU A 98 6.93 0.99 -10.46
N GLN A 99 7.33 2.24 -10.28
CA GLN A 99 8.72 2.71 -10.34
C GLN A 99 9.35 2.81 -8.95
N VAL A 100 8.55 3.14 -7.93
CA VAL A 100 9.04 3.35 -6.56
C VAL A 100 8.21 2.55 -5.57
N LEU A 101 8.85 1.61 -4.88
CA LEU A 101 8.29 0.86 -3.77
C LEU A 101 8.99 1.23 -2.47
N LYS A 102 8.23 1.66 -1.46
CA LYS A 102 8.74 1.91 -0.12
C LYS A 102 7.96 1.09 0.89
N LEU A 103 8.67 0.21 1.61
CA LEU A 103 8.11 -0.57 2.69
C LEU A 103 8.73 -0.13 3.99
N LYS A 104 7.91 0.03 5.03
CA LYS A 104 8.39 0.33 6.37
C LYS A 104 7.68 -0.50 7.42
N ARG A 105 8.46 -1.04 8.36
CA ARG A 105 7.95 -1.80 9.52
C ARG A 105 7.23 -3.11 9.14
N PHE A 106 7.71 -3.80 8.10
CA PHE A 106 7.16 -5.09 7.62
C PHE A 106 8.02 -6.30 8.05
N LEU A 107 7.39 -7.47 8.21
CA LEU A 107 8.09 -8.75 8.09
C LEU A 107 8.09 -9.17 6.62
N LEU A 108 9.23 -9.65 6.16
CA LEU A 108 9.47 -10.05 4.77
C LEU A 108 9.86 -11.53 4.69
N LYS A 109 9.43 -12.38 5.64
CA LYS A 109 9.86 -13.80 5.70
C LYS A 109 9.51 -14.56 4.43
N SER A 110 8.32 -14.30 3.91
CA SER A 110 7.80 -14.94 2.70
C SER A 110 7.87 -14.04 1.47
N TRP A 111 8.53 -12.87 1.56
CA TRP A 111 8.56 -11.92 0.45
C TRP A 111 9.51 -12.41 -0.65
N ARG A 112 8.94 -13.06 -1.66
CA ARG A 112 9.63 -13.48 -2.88
C ARG A 112 9.04 -12.69 -4.03
N VAL A 113 9.80 -11.72 -4.51
CA VAL A 113 9.45 -10.98 -5.72
C VAL A 113 10.57 -11.14 -6.72
N ASP A 114 10.20 -11.45 -7.95
CA ASP A 114 11.09 -11.43 -9.09
C ASP A 114 10.74 -10.25 -10.00
N ARG A 115 11.46 -10.13 -11.12
CA ARG A 115 11.25 -9.04 -12.10
C ARG A 115 9.86 -9.06 -12.74
N THR A 116 9.12 -10.17 -12.66
CA THR A 116 7.78 -10.28 -13.26
C THR A 116 6.71 -9.54 -12.45
N HIS A 117 6.96 -9.33 -11.16
CA HIS A 117 6.04 -8.64 -10.26
C HIS A 117 6.12 -7.13 -10.40
N PHE A 118 7.32 -6.58 -10.64
CA PHE A 118 7.56 -5.14 -10.79
C PHE A 118 8.55 -4.83 -11.93
N PRO A 119 8.16 -5.05 -13.20
CA PRO A 119 9.07 -4.90 -14.34
C PRO A 119 9.63 -3.48 -14.51
N SER A 120 8.91 -2.45 -14.04
CA SER A 120 9.33 -1.04 -14.13
C SER A 120 9.98 -0.49 -12.85
N LEU A 121 10.31 -1.33 -11.87
CA LEU A 121 10.80 -0.86 -10.57
C LEU A 121 12.22 -0.29 -10.68
N GLU A 122 12.34 1.00 -10.40
CA GLU A 122 13.61 1.72 -10.39
C GLU A 122 14.17 1.89 -8.98
N ARG A 123 13.29 1.92 -7.97
CA ARG A 123 13.70 2.19 -6.59
C ARG A 123 12.91 1.39 -5.57
N LEU A 124 13.63 0.59 -4.80
CA LEU A 124 13.14 -0.08 -3.59
C LEU A 124 13.72 0.60 -2.35
N VAL A 125 12.87 0.89 -1.35
CA VAL A 125 13.30 1.39 -0.05
C VAL A 125 12.67 0.55 1.05
N LEU A 126 13.50 0.00 1.93
CA LEU A 126 13.08 -0.77 3.09
C LEU A 126 13.55 -0.05 4.34
N LYS A 127 12.64 0.19 5.31
CA LYS A 127 13.01 0.79 6.59
C LYS A 127 12.40 0.02 7.73
N TYR A 128 13.22 -0.39 8.70
CA TYR A 128 12.74 -1.18 9.83
C TYR A 128 12.00 -2.46 9.38
N CYS A 129 12.43 -3.07 8.26
CA CYS A 129 11.91 -4.33 7.77
C CYS A 129 12.79 -5.48 8.26
N TYR A 130 12.18 -6.62 8.57
CA TYR A 130 12.86 -7.78 9.15
C TYR A 130 12.50 -9.07 8.41
N GLY A 131 13.26 -10.14 8.63
CA GLY A 131 12.90 -11.47 8.12
C GLY A 131 13.35 -11.74 6.69
N PHE A 132 14.35 -11.04 6.16
CA PHE A 132 15.13 -11.62 5.06
C PHE A 132 15.70 -12.94 5.56
N GLY A 133 15.16 -14.05 5.08
CA GLY A 133 15.85 -15.33 5.22
C GLY A 133 17.26 -15.11 4.68
N SER A 134 18.25 -15.29 5.54
CA SER A 134 19.64 -15.44 5.10
C SER A 134 19.66 -16.48 3.98
N ASN A 135 19.91 -16.05 2.76
CA ASN A 135 20.60 -16.89 1.80
C ASN A 135 21.39 -16.02 0.81
N PRO A 136 22.71 -15.92 1.01
CA PRO A 136 23.63 -15.57 -0.06
C PRO A 136 23.78 -16.80 -0.96
N CYS A 137 23.11 -16.79 -2.11
CA CYS A 137 23.50 -17.55 -3.30
C CYS A 137 23.22 -16.67 -4.52
#